data_AF-A0A0U2ZNP6-F1
#
_entry.id   AF-A0A0U2ZNP6-F1
#
_cell.length_a   1.000
_cell.length_b   1.000
_cell.length_c   1.000
_cell.angle_alpha   90.00
_cell.angle_beta   90.00
_cell.angle_gamma   90.00
#
_symmetry.space_group_name_H-M   'P 1'
#
loop_
_entity.id
_entity.type
_entity.pdbx_description
1 polymer ?
#
loop_
_entity_poly.entity_id
_entity_poly.type
_entity_poly.pdbx_seq_one_letter_code
_entity_poly.pdbx_strand_id
1 'polypeptide(L)'
;MTGKLDRLDVVYTKFESMARQHAVIETLLPLGAIGGEASPAIAKTDSGGRRAIYEFLPSPESILEEVVPTSFKIKLFKCFLDSAVSEQIARMVAMKSATENAGDLIHRLSMQYNRARQSRITSELMDVIGGVEALS
;
A
#
# COMPACT_ATOMS: atom_id res chain seq x y z
N MET A 1 -21.89 22.78 17.91
CA MET A 1 -21.77 21.32 17.82
C MET A 1 -21.76 20.75 19.22
N THR A 2 -22.54 19.69 19.50
CA THR A 2 -22.51 18.99 20.80
C THR A 2 -21.10 18.45 21.05
N GLY A 3 -20.32 19.11 21.91
CA GLY A 3 -18.92 18.79 22.24
C GLY A 3 -18.78 17.45 22.96
N LYS A 4 -19.09 16.35 22.27
CA LYS A 4 -18.98 14.97 22.77
C LYS A 4 -17.69 14.29 22.33
N LEU A 5 -16.88 14.95 21.51
CA LEU A 5 -15.72 14.37 20.83
C LEU A 5 -14.57 15.38 20.92
N ASP A 6 -13.64 15.10 21.83
CA ASP A 6 -12.50 15.98 22.13
C ASP A 6 -11.28 15.65 21.26
N ARG A 7 -11.16 14.40 20.80
CA ARG A 7 -10.04 13.91 20.00
C ARG A 7 -10.49 12.86 18.99
N LEU A 8 -10.02 12.98 17.76
CA LEU A 8 -10.21 11.98 16.70
C LEU A 8 -8.87 11.59 16.12
N ASP A 9 -8.45 10.35 16.40
CA ASP A 9 -7.28 9.73 15.79
C ASP A 9 -7.74 8.74 14.72
N VAL A 10 -7.08 8.77 13.56
CA VAL A 10 -7.32 7.84 12.46
C VAL A 10 -6.06 7.01 12.26
N VAL A 11 -6.24 5.69 12.30
CA VAL A 11 -5.19 4.73 11.98
C VAL A 11 -5.38 4.30 10.53
N TYR A 12 -4.38 4.52 9.70
CA TYR A 12 -4.41 4.14 8.28
C TYR A 12 -3.02 3.76 7.79
N THR A 13 -2.95 3.13 6.62
CA THR A 13 -1.67 2.86 5.96
C THR A 13 -1.31 4.06 5.10
N LYS A 14 -0.25 4.77 5.48
CA LYS A 14 0.22 5.93 4.73
C LYS A 14 1.05 5.49 3.54
N PHE A 15 0.66 5.97 2.37
CA PHE A 15 1.42 5.79 1.14
C PHE A 15 2.53 6.83 1.05
N GLU A 16 3.81 6.41 1.12
CA GLU A 16 4.96 7.29 0.84
C GLU A 16 5.56 7.01 -0.54
N SER A 17 5.69 5.73 -0.89
CA SER A 17 6.16 5.30 -2.21
C SER A 17 5.68 3.88 -2.48
N MET A 18 5.92 3.34 -3.67
CA MET A 18 5.60 1.93 -3.98
C MET A 18 6.38 0.92 -3.14
N ALA A 19 7.53 1.31 -2.58
CA ALA A 19 8.34 0.46 -1.70
C ALA A 19 8.06 0.69 -0.21
N ARG A 20 7.47 1.84 0.15
CA ARG A 20 7.27 2.24 1.56
C ARG A 20 5.82 2.61 1.81
N GLN A 21 5.10 1.67 2.41
CA GLN A 21 3.80 1.87 3.03
C GLN A 21 3.88 1.43 4.49
N HIS A 22 3.40 2.24 5.42
CA HIS A 22 3.43 1.91 6.84
C HIS A 22 2.20 2.42 7.56
N ALA A 23 1.79 1.71 8.62
CA ALA A 23 0.69 2.13 9.47
C ALA A 23 1.09 3.36 10.28
N VAL A 24 0.25 4.39 10.25
CA VAL A 24 0.42 5.62 11.03
C VAL A 24 -0.85 5.93 11.78
N ILE A 25 -0.70 6.66 12.88
CA ILE A 25 -1.79 7.23 13.66
C ILE A 25 -1.75 8.74 13.42
N GLU A 26 -2.79 9.29 12.81
CA GLU A 26 -2.91 10.73 12.55
C GLU A 26 -4.09 11.32 13.30
N THR A 27 -3.84 12.36 14.09
CA THR A 27 -4.87 13.09 14.81
C THR A 27 -5.53 14.11 13.89
N LEU A 28 -6.81 13.91 13.55
CA LEU A 28 -7.59 14.81 12.71
C LEU A 28 -8.30 15.91 13.51
N LEU A 29 -8.67 15.62 14.76
CA LEU A 29 -9.21 16.60 15.71
C LEU A 29 -8.48 16.48 17.04
N PRO A 30 -8.12 17.60 17.69
CA PRO A 30 -8.25 18.98 17.24
C PRO A 30 -7.39 19.26 15.98
N LEU A 31 -7.88 20.13 15.09
CA LEU A 31 -7.05 20.64 13.98
C LEU A 31 -5.86 21.34 14.64
N GLY A 32 -4.66 20.81 14.45
CA GLY A 32 -3.45 21.20 15.18
C GLY A 32 -3.35 22.71 15.43
N ALA A 33 -3.03 23.08 16.66
CA ALA A 33 -2.95 24.46 17.11
C ALA A 33 -2.12 25.32 16.15
N ILE A 34 -2.55 26.56 15.96
CA ILE A 34 -1.78 27.60 15.23
C ILE A 34 -0.48 27.98 16.02
N GLY A 35 -0.15 27.28 17.11
CA GLY A 35 1.13 27.37 17.81
C GLY A 35 1.56 26.04 18.42
N GLY A 36 2.66 25.47 17.91
CA GLY A 36 3.34 24.25 18.40
C GLY A 36 2.53 22.98 18.12
N GLU A 37 2.96 22.02 17.32
CA GLU A 37 4.29 21.50 17.05
C GLU A 37 4.38 21.18 15.55
N ALA A 38 5.05 22.04 14.81
CA ALA A 38 5.53 21.69 13.48
C ALA A 38 6.79 20.85 13.66
N SER A 39 6.78 19.65 13.07
CA SER A 39 7.98 18.88 12.71
C SER A 39 9.18 19.81 12.37
N PRO A 40 10.41 19.55 12.85
CA PRO A 40 11.53 20.49 12.77
C PRO A 40 12.11 20.70 11.36
N ALA A 41 11.37 20.34 10.31
CA ALA A 41 11.82 20.43 8.92
C ALA A 41 11.34 21.70 8.16
N ILE A 42 10.51 22.56 8.76
CA ILE A 42 10.02 23.81 8.11
C ILE A 42 10.53 25.07 8.81
N ALA A 43 11.59 24.96 9.62
CA ALA A 43 12.17 26.10 10.33
C ALA A 43 13.34 26.75 9.56
N LYS A 44 13.32 26.82 8.22
CA LYS A 44 14.28 27.63 7.42
C LYS A 44 13.70 28.03 6.05
N THR A 45 12.70 28.90 6.03
CA THR A 45 12.44 29.74 4.86
C THR A 45 11.97 31.11 5.34
N ASP A 46 12.90 32.07 5.22
CA ASP A 46 12.70 33.51 5.19
C ASP A 46 11.51 34.11 5.95
N SER A 47 11.85 34.67 7.11
CA SER A 47 11.19 35.82 7.74
C SER A 47 11.31 37.08 6.86
N GLY A 48 10.82 37.00 5.63
CA GLY A 48 10.77 38.06 4.61
C GLY A 48 9.54 37.97 3.69
N GLY A 49 8.58 37.11 4.02
CA GLY A 49 7.33 37.00 3.27
C GLY A 49 6.49 38.26 3.43
N ARG A 50 6.23 38.96 2.31
CA ARG A 50 5.22 40.01 2.20
C ARG A 50 3.97 39.57 2.97
N ARG A 51 3.56 40.33 4.00
CA ARG A 51 2.21 40.25 4.56
C ARG A 51 1.27 40.62 3.42
N ALA A 52 0.79 39.62 2.68
CA ALA A 52 -0.28 39.81 1.73
C ALA A 52 -1.47 40.36 2.52
N ILE A 53 -1.91 41.56 2.16
CA ILE A 53 -3.10 42.16 2.76
C ILE A 53 -4.28 41.40 2.15
N TYR A 54 -4.88 40.52 2.94
CA TYR A 54 -6.08 39.80 2.56
C TYR A 54 -7.30 40.64 2.95
N GLU A 55 -8.19 40.88 1.99
CA GLU A 55 -9.52 41.42 2.27
C GLU A 55 -10.47 40.24 2.48
N PHE A 56 -11.09 40.17 3.67
CA PHE A 56 -12.00 39.08 4.03
C PHE A 56 -13.44 39.54 3.81
N LEU A 57 -14.10 39.00 2.78
CA LEU A 57 -15.53 39.15 2.56
C LEU A 57 -16.21 37.78 2.71
N PRO A 58 -17.28 37.63 3.50
CA PRO A 58 -18.03 38.64 4.26
C PRO A 58 -17.46 38.95 5.67
N SER A 59 -16.84 37.96 6.34
CA SER A 59 -16.06 38.15 7.57
C SER A 59 -15.05 37.01 7.74
N PRO A 60 -13.94 37.21 8.46
CA PRO A 60 -12.97 36.14 8.76
C PRO A 60 -13.60 34.94 9.47
N GLU A 61 -14.57 35.18 10.35
CA GLU A 61 -15.28 34.15 11.11
C GLU A 61 -16.11 33.25 10.19
N SER A 62 -16.88 33.85 9.28
CA SER A 62 -17.70 33.12 8.31
C SER A 62 -16.85 32.26 7.38
N ILE A 63 -15.69 32.76 6.95
CA ILE A 63 -14.75 31.98 6.14
C ILE A 63 -14.22 30.79 6.94
N LEU A 64 -13.89 30.97 8.22
CA LEU A 64 -13.38 29.90 9.06
C LEU A 64 -14.43 28.81 9.31
N GLU A 65 -15.70 29.19 9.49
CA GLU A 65 -16.82 28.26 9.64
C GLU A 65 -16.99 27.32 8.43
N GLU A 66 -16.61 27.76 7.23
CA GLU A 66 -16.65 26.95 6.01
C GLU A 66 -15.35 26.17 5.76
N VAL A 67 -14.20 26.82 5.97
CA VAL A 67 -12.88 26.25 5.70
C VAL A 67 -12.55 25.11 6.66
N VAL A 68 -12.92 25.23 7.95
CA VAL A 68 -12.62 24.22 8.96
C VAL A 68 -13.26 22.86 8.63
N PRO A 69 -14.59 22.76 8.39
CA PRO A 69 -15.21 21.49 7.99
C PRO A 69 -14.67 20.95 6.66
N THR A 70 -14.36 21.84 5.72
CA THR A 70 -13.84 21.45 4.41
C THR A 70 -12.42 20.86 4.52
N SER A 71 -11.54 21.51 5.29
CA SER A 71 -10.19 21.01 5.58
C SER A 71 -10.23 19.65 6.26
N PHE A 72 -11.13 19.47 7.24
CA PHE A 72 -11.33 18.18 7.90
C PHE A 72 -11.73 17.08 6.90
N LYS A 73 -12.74 17.34 6.05
CA LYS A 73 -13.19 16.39 5.03
C LYS A 73 -12.06 16.01 4.07
N ILE A 74 -11.26 16.99 3.63
CA ILE A 74 -10.12 16.76 2.73
C ILE A 74 -9.07 15.87 3.40
N LYS A 75 -8.69 16.17 4.66
CA LYS A 75 -7.71 15.35 5.40
C LYS A 75 -8.19 13.93 5.61
N LEU A 76 -9.45 13.75 6.01
CA LEU A 76 -10.04 12.43 6.19
C LEU A 76 -10.09 11.66 4.86
N PHE A 77 -10.51 12.31 3.78
CA PHE A 77 -10.56 11.69 2.45
C PHE A 77 -9.16 11.30 1.96
N LYS A 78 -8.13 12.11 2.22
CA LYS A 78 -6.74 11.76 1.96
C LYS A 78 -6.34 10.46 2.68
N CYS A 79 -6.67 10.31 3.96
CA CYS A 79 -6.34 9.09 4.72
C CYS A 79 -6.94 7.83 4.06
N PHE A 80 -8.18 7.93 3.57
CA PHE A 80 -8.82 6.84 2.83
C PHE A 80 -8.10 6.54 1.50
N LEU A 81 -7.74 7.56 0.73
CA LEU A 81 -7.01 7.37 -0.52
C LEU A 81 -5.63 6.74 -0.31
N ASP A 82 -4.87 7.22 0.68
CA ASP A 82 -3.55 6.67 1.02
C ASP A 82 -3.66 5.19 1.41
N SER A 83 -4.68 4.83 2.18
CA SER A 83 -4.92 3.44 2.58
C SER A 83 -5.31 2.55 1.39
N ALA A 84 -6.20 3.02 0.52
CA ALA A 84 -6.66 2.26 -0.65
C ALA A 84 -5.51 2.03 -1.66
N VAL A 85 -4.68 3.04 -1.90
CA VAL A 85 -3.49 2.92 -2.75
C VAL A 85 -2.50 1.94 -2.13
N SER A 86 -2.24 2.06 -0.83
CA SER A 86 -1.32 1.16 -0.12
C SER A 86 -1.77 -0.30 -0.19
N GLU A 87 -3.07 -0.57 0.01
CA GLU A 87 -3.66 -1.90 -0.13
C GLU A 87 -3.44 -2.46 -1.53
N GLN A 88 -3.70 -1.65 -2.56
CA GLN A 88 -3.61 -2.13 -3.93
C GLN A 88 -2.17 -2.43 -4.35
N ILE A 89 -1.21 -1.65 -3.86
CA ILE A 89 0.21 -1.92 -4.08
C ILE A 89 0.67 -3.17 -3.33
N ALA A 90 0.27 -3.32 -2.07
CA ALA A 90 0.56 -4.53 -1.31
C ALA A 90 0.01 -5.79 -2.00
N ARG A 91 -1.22 -5.71 -2.52
CA ARG A 91 -1.83 -6.78 -3.34
C ARG A 91 -1.02 -7.05 -4.61
N MET A 92 -0.64 -6.01 -5.34
CA MET A 92 0.15 -6.17 -6.57
C MET A 92 1.50 -6.85 -6.32
N VAL A 93 2.22 -6.45 -5.26
CA VAL A 93 3.50 -7.04 -4.89
C VAL A 93 3.33 -8.51 -4.47
N ALA A 94 2.32 -8.81 -3.66
CA ALA A 94 2.02 -10.19 -3.26
C ALA A 94 1.68 -11.08 -4.47
N MET A 95 0.87 -10.59 -5.41
CA MET A 95 0.50 -11.33 -6.61
C MET A 95 1.68 -11.52 -7.57
N LYS A 96 2.56 -10.51 -7.68
CA LYS A 96 3.80 -10.64 -8.46
C LYS A 96 4.68 -11.75 -7.90
N SER A 97 4.93 -11.75 -6.58
CA SER A 97 5.69 -12.80 -5.92
C SER A 97 5.04 -14.17 -6.07
N ALA A 98 3.71 -14.26 -5.93
CA ALA A 98 2.99 -15.51 -6.16
C ALA A 98 3.15 -16.03 -7.60
N THR A 99 3.13 -15.14 -8.59
CA THR A 99 3.32 -15.50 -10.01
C THR A 99 4.73 -16.02 -10.28
N GLU A 100 5.74 -15.34 -9.75
CA GLU A 100 7.15 -15.77 -9.85
C GLU A 100 7.34 -17.16 -9.21
N ASN A 101 6.83 -17.36 -7.98
CA ASN A 101 6.89 -18.64 -7.28
C ASN A 101 6.16 -19.77 -8.04
N ALA A 102 5.02 -19.46 -8.66
CA ALA A 102 4.29 -20.41 -9.49
C ALA A 102 5.10 -20.80 -10.73
N GLY A 103 5.78 -19.84 -11.37
CA GLY A 103 6.69 -20.10 -12.50
C GLY A 103 7.80 -21.08 -12.12
N ASP A 104 8.44 -20.87 -10.97
CA ASP A 104 9.49 -21.76 -10.45
C ASP A 104 8.97 -23.17 -10.14
N LEU A 105 7.73 -23.26 -9.63
CA LEU A 105 7.08 -24.55 -9.38
C LEU A 105 6.78 -25.29 -10.69
N ILE A 106 6.23 -24.60 -11.69
CA ILE A 106 5.94 -25.16 -13.02
C ILE A 106 7.23 -25.69 -13.65
N HIS A 107 8.32 -24.93 -13.57
CA HIS A 107 9.61 -25.36 -14.13
C HIS A 107 10.12 -26.65 -13.47
N ARG A 108 10.11 -26.69 -12.13
CA ARG A 108 10.53 -27.88 -11.36
C ARG A 108 9.66 -29.10 -11.67
N LEU A 109 8.35 -28.94 -11.66
CA LEU A 109 7.40 -30.03 -11.95
C LEU A 109 7.55 -30.52 -13.39
N SER A 110 7.79 -29.63 -14.34
CA SER A 110 8.01 -30.00 -15.74
C SER A 110 9.27 -30.84 -15.93
N MET A 111 10.36 -30.50 -15.24
CA MET A 111 11.58 -31.33 -15.24
C MET A 111 11.34 -32.70 -14.61
N GLN A 112 10.65 -32.76 -13.47
CA GLN A 112 10.30 -34.02 -12.81
C GLN A 112 9.40 -34.90 -13.69
N TYR A 113 8.39 -34.29 -14.33
CA TYR A 113 7.50 -34.98 -15.25
C TYR A 113 8.26 -35.59 -16.43
N ASN A 114 9.14 -34.83 -17.08
CA ASN A 114 9.93 -35.34 -18.20
C ASN A 114 10.88 -36.46 -17.79
N ARG A 115 11.52 -36.35 -16.61
CA ARG A 115 12.37 -37.41 -16.06
C ARG A 115 11.56 -38.68 -15.76
N ALA A 116 10.42 -38.55 -15.11
CA ALA A 116 9.52 -39.68 -14.82
C ALA A 116 9.01 -40.32 -16.12
N ARG A 117 8.65 -39.51 -17.12
CA ARG A 117 8.23 -39.99 -18.44
C ARG A 117 9.32 -40.81 -19.11
N GLN A 118 10.56 -40.31 -19.15
CA GLN A 118 11.68 -41.04 -19.74
C GLN A 118 11.98 -42.33 -18.99
N SER A 119 12.01 -42.29 -17.65
CA SER A 119 12.21 -43.48 -16.81
C SER A 119 11.14 -44.55 -17.05
N ARG A 120 9.89 -44.14 -17.29
CA ARG A 120 8.79 -45.05 -17.61
C ARG A 120 8.96 -45.68 -18.99
N ILE A 121 9.29 -44.89 -20.02
CA ILE A 121 9.57 -45.39 -21.38
C ILE A 121 10.71 -46.41 -21.35
N THR A 122 11.80 -46.13 -20.62
CA THR A 122 12.92 -47.06 -20.51
C THR A 122 12.53 -48.35 -19.79
N SER A 123 11.72 -48.26 -18.73
CA SER A 123 11.23 -49.45 -18.01
C SER A 123 10.34 -50.31 -18.90
N GLU A 124 9.38 -49.71 -19.60
CA GLU A 124 8.49 -50.41 -20.53
C GLU A 124 9.30 -51.10 -21.65
N LEU A 125 10.36 -50.45 -22.15
CA LEU A 125 11.22 -51.02 -23.19
C LEU A 125 12.10 -52.17 -22.66
N MET A 126 12.59 -52.07 -21.42
CA MET A 126 13.31 -53.17 -20.76
C MET A 126 12.42 -54.38 -20.49
N ASP A 127 11.18 -54.16 -20.06
CA ASP A 127 10.21 -55.23 -19.84
C ASP A 127 9.89 -55.97 -21.16
N VAL A 128 9.76 -55.25 -22.27
CA VAL A 128 9.56 -55.84 -23.60
C VAL A 128 10.77 -56.69 -24.02
N ILE A 129 11.99 -56.18 -23.86
CA ILE A 129 13.21 -56.92 -24.23
C ILE A 129 13.37 -58.18 -23.37
N GLY A 130 13.21 -58.07 -22.05
CA GLY A 130 13.31 -59.22 -21.14
C GLY A 130 12.23 -60.28 -21.41
N GLY A 131 11.01 -59.86 -21.79
CA GLY A 131 9.94 -60.77 -22.20
C GLY A 131 10.24 -61.52 -23.50
N VAL A 132 10.92 -60.88 -24.46
CA VAL A 132 11.33 -61.51 -25.72
C VAL A 132 12.48 -62.51 -25.49
N GLU A 133 13.48 -62.16 -24.67
CA GLU A 133 14.58 -63.08 -24.31
C GLU A 133 14.07 -64.33 -23.57
N ALA A 134 13.05 -64.19 -22.71
CA ALA A 134 12.48 -65.33 -21.98
C ALA A 134 11.73 -66.34 -22.87
N LEU A 135 11.40 -65.96 -24.12
CA LEU A 135 10.70 -66.82 -25.08
C LEU A 135 11.62 -67.53 -26.07
N SER A 136 12.91 -67.19 -26.09
CA SER A 136 13.93 -67.75 -26.98
C SER A 136 14.79 -68.81 -26.30
#